data_AF-A0A536EFG2-F1
#
_entry.id   AF-A0A536EFG2-F1
#
_cell.length_a   1.000
_cell.length_b   1.000
_cell.length_c   1.000
_cell.angle_alpha   90.00
_cell.angle_beta   90.00
_cell.angle_gamma   90.00
#
_symmetry.space_group_name_H-M   'P 1'
#
loop_
_entity.id
_entity.type
_entity.pdbx_description
1 polymer ?
#
loop_
_entity_poly.entity_id
_entity_poly.type
_entity_poly.pdbx_seq_one_letter_code
_entity_poly.pdbx_strand_id
1 'polypeptide(L)' 'MVVPTELSRREFSWVLGGPQGGGINASAEIYAKALSHGGLHVFANIEFHSNIMGKHSYYRVTAAPVPVHSHVDEIHM' A
#
# COMPACT_ATOMS: atom_id res chain seq x y z
N MET A 1 -23.00 25.95 -3.55
CA MET A 1 -22.22 25.01 -2.72
C MET A 1 -22.38 23.65 -3.38
N VAL A 2 -21.36 23.20 -4.11
CA VAL A 2 -21.41 21.92 -4.83
C VAL A 2 -21.06 20.83 -3.81
N VAL A 3 -22.02 19.96 -3.52
CA VAL A 3 -21.77 18.75 -2.70
C VAL A 3 -20.85 17.86 -3.54
N PRO A 4 -19.66 17.46 -3.06
CA PRO A 4 -18.83 16.51 -3.78
C PRO A 4 -19.65 15.23 -3.95
N THR A 5 -19.81 14.81 -5.20
CA THR A 5 -20.45 13.56 -5.59
C THR A 5 -19.79 12.42 -4.81
N GLU A 6 -20.59 11.48 -4.29
CA GLU A 6 -20.12 10.31 -3.53
C GLU A 6 -18.93 9.64 -4.24
N LEU A 7 -17.73 9.75 -3.67
CA LEU A 7 -16.55 9.06 -4.19
C LEU A 7 -16.78 7.56 -3.97
N SER A 8 -17.08 6.83 -5.06
CA SER A 8 -17.17 5.36 -5.01
C SER A 8 -15.86 4.79 -4.47
N ARG A 9 -15.94 3.83 -3.53
CA ARG A 9 -14.79 3.10 -2.97
C ARG A 9 -14.09 2.28 -4.07
N ARG A 10 -13.26 2.94 -4.87
CA ARG A 10 -12.33 2.32 -5.82
C ARG A 10 -11.00 2.17 -5.12
N GLU A 11 -10.79 0.98 -4.57
CA GLU A 11 -9.53 0.64 -3.92
C GLU A 11 -8.57 0.07 -4.93
N PHE A 12 -7.32 0.49 -4.86
CA PHE A 12 -6.21 -0.09 -5.61
C PHE A 12 -5.27 -0.75 -4.63
N SER A 13 -4.93 -2.01 -4.89
CA SER A 13 -4.06 -2.84 -4.05
C SER A 13 -2.81 -3.21 -4.85
N TRP A 14 -1.66 -2.81 -4.33
CA TRP A 14 -0.35 -2.99 -4.94
C TRP A 14 0.60 -3.74 -4.01
N VAL A 15 1.41 -4.65 -4.53
CA VAL A 15 2.38 -5.43 -3.74
C VAL A 15 3.79 -5.32 -4.32
N LEU A 16 4.76 -5.01 -3.46
CA LEU A 16 6.18 -5.14 -3.74
C LEU A 16 6.79 -6.27 -2.91
N GLY A 17 7.36 -7.27 -3.59
CA GLY A 17 8.09 -8.37 -2.96
C GLY A 17 9.59 -8.33 -3.26
N GLY A 18 10.39 -8.87 -2.35
CA GLY A 18 11.83 -9.03 -2.57
C GLY A 18 12.59 -9.51 -1.33
N PRO A 19 13.93 -9.64 -1.40
CA PRO A 19 14.73 -10.07 -0.27
C PRO A 19 14.78 -8.99 0.83
N GLN A 20 14.64 -9.40 2.09
CA GLN A 20 14.83 -8.55 3.26
C GLN A 20 16.20 -7.87 3.22
N GLY A 21 16.19 -6.55 3.41
CA GLY A 21 17.38 -5.71 3.29
C GLY A 21 17.76 -5.32 1.86
N GLY A 22 17.02 -5.76 0.84
CA GLY A 22 17.18 -5.33 -0.56
C GLY A 22 16.51 -3.99 -0.89
N GLY A 23 16.05 -3.23 0.11
CA GLY A 23 15.44 -1.91 -0.09
C GLY A 23 13.94 -1.89 -0.35
N ILE A 24 13.26 -3.05 -0.34
CA ILE A 24 11.80 -3.13 -0.64
C ILE A 24 10.95 -2.22 0.26
N ASN A 25 11.29 -2.10 1.54
CA ASN A 25 10.54 -1.25 2.48
C ASN A 25 10.62 0.23 2.09
N ALA A 26 11.83 0.70 1.73
CA ALA A 26 12.03 2.08 1.34
C ALA A 26 11.28 2.40 0.04
N SER A 27 11.34 1.52 -0.96
CA SER A 27 10.61 1.68 -2.22
C SER A 27 9.10 1.72 -2.01
N ALA A 28 8.55 0.78 -1.23
CA ALA A 28 7.11 0.73 -0.96
C ALA A 28 6.63 1.91 -0.09
N GLU A 29 7.45 2.39 0.84
CA GLU A 29 7.11 3.56 1.66
C GLU A 29 7.11 4.85 0.83
N ILE A 30 8.04 5.01 -0.12
CA ILE A 30 8.01 6.14 -1.07
C ILE A 30 6.72 6.09 -1.90
N TYR A 31 6.33 4.91 -2.39
CA TYR A 31 5.09 4.74 -3.14
C TYR A 31 3.86 5.10 -2.30
N ALA A 32 3.76 4.57 -1.08
CA ALA A 32 2.67 4.88 -0.15
C ALA A 32 2.58 6.38 0.16
N LYS A 33 3.72 7.04 0.44
CA LYS A 33 3.78 8.49 0.68
C LYS A 33 3.34 9.29 -0.54
N ALA A 34 3.75 8.88 -1.76
CA ALA A 34 3.32 9.54 -2.98
C ALA A 34 1.80 9.48 -3.18
N LEU A 35 1.18 8.33 -2.88
CA LEU A 35 -0.29 8.18 -2.91
C LEU A 35 -0.99 9.06 -1.87
N SER A 36 -0.48 9.08 -0.63
CA SER A 36 -1.01 9.94 0.43
C SER A 36 -0.89 11.42 0.08
N HIS A 37 0.26 11.86 -0.48
CA HIS A 37 0.44 13.22 -0.98
C HIS A 37 -0.48 13.54 -2.16
N GLY A 38 -0.86 12.53 -2.95
CA GLY A 38 -1.87 12.64 -4.01
C GLY A 38 -3.32 12.73 -3.51
N GLY A 39 -3.55 12.72 -2.20
CA GLY A 39 -4.89 12.87 -1.60
C GLY A 39 -5.64 11.56 -1.40
N LEU A 40 -4.97 10.40 -1.51
CA LEU A 40 -5.58 9.10 -1.22
C LEU A 40 -5.41 8.72 0.25
N HIS A 41 -6.37 7.96 0.76
CA HIS A 41 -6.23 7.25 2.02
C HIS A 41 -5.49 5.95 1.77
N VAL A 42 -4.46 5.67 2.57
CA VAL A 42 -3.57 4.53 2.37
C VAL A 42 -3.56 3.63 3.60
N PHE A 43 -3.68 2.32 3.37
CA PHE A 43 -3.43 1.26 4.34
C PHE A 43 -2.24 0.42 3.87
N ALA A 44 -1.23 0.27 4.73
CA ALA A 44 -0.05 -0.53 4.46
C ALA A 44 -0.05 -1.80 5.31
N ASN A 45 0.27 -2.93 4.70
CA ASN A 45 0.47 -4.22 5.37
C ASN A 45 1.82 -4.80 4.92
N ILE A 46 2.64 -5.20 5.88
CA ILE A 46 4.00 -5.69 5.61
C ILE A 46 4.18 -7.03 6.28
N GLU A 47 4.68 -8.01 5.53
CA GLU A 47 4.99 -9.33 6.05
C GLU A 47 6.49 -9.63 6.02
N PHE A 48 6.99 -9.93 7.22
CA PHE A 48 8.37 -10.29 7.46
C PHE A 48 8.48 -11.71 7.98
N HIS A 49 9.45 -12.45 7.45
CA HIS A 49 9.98 -13.60 8.15
C HIS A 49 10.83 -13.12 9.35
N SER A 50 10.87 -13.92 10.43
CA SER A 50 11.81 -13.71 11.54
C SER A 50 13.25 -13.96 11.07
N ASN A 51 13.85 -12.93 10.50
CA ASN A 51 15.16 -12.94 9.87
C ASN A 51 15.61 -11.50 9.61
N ILE A 52 16.93 -11.27 9.55
CA ILE A 52 17.49 -9.93 9.35
C ILE A 52 17.65 -9.61 7.85
N MET A 53 18.18 -10.54 7.04
CA MET A 53 18.49 -10.31 5.61
C MET A 53 18.23 -11.51 4.71
N GLY A 54 17.79 -11.30 3.47
CA GLY A 54 17.80 -12.29 2.39
C GLY A 54 16.53 -13.11 2.20
N LYS A 55 15.72 -13.38 3.23
CA LYS A 55 14.41 -14.05 3.05
C LYS A 55 13.44 -13.16 2.29
N HIS A 56 12.49 -13.77 1.59
CA HIS A 56 11.45 -13.03 0.88
C HIS A 56 10.51 -12.33 1.87
N SER A 57 10.23 -11.07 1.59
CA SER A 57 9.24 -10.25 2.29
C SER A 57 8.42 -9.49 1.27
N TYR A 58 7.22 -9.09 1.66
CA TYR A 58 6.37 -8.28 0.81
C TYR A 58 5.73 -7.14 1.58
N TYR A 59 5.45 -6.08 0.83
CA TYR A 59 4.83 -4.85 1.30
C TYR A 59 3.61 -4.58 0.41
N ARG A 60 2.42 -4.68 0.99
CA ARG A 60 1.14 -4.38 0.33
C ARG A 60 0.70 -2.96 0.69
N VAL A 61 0.27 -2.21 -0.31
CA VAL A 61 -0.32 -0.87 -0.18
C VAL A 61 -1.71 -0.90 -0.80
N THR A 62 -2.73 -0.62 0.00
CA THR A 62 -4.11 -0.42 -0.45
C THR A 62 -4.45 1.06 -0.35
N ALA A 63 -4.96 1.66 -1.43
CA ALA A 63 -5.28 3.07 -1.48
C ALA A 63 -6.64 3.36 -2.13
N ALA A 64 -7.35 4.35 -1.62
CA ALA A 64 -8.65 4.76 -2.13
C ALA A 64 -8.92 6.25 -1.90
N PRO A 65 -9.86 6.88 -2.61
CA PRO A 65 -10.26 8.28 -2.37
C PRO A 65 -11.09 8.47 -1.08
N VAL A 66 -11.37 7.38 -0.35
CA VAL A 66 -12.11 7.35 0.91
C VAL A 66 -11.30 6.56 1.95
N PRO A 67 -11.53 6.74 3.27
CA PRO A 67 -10.79 6.01 4.31
C PRO A 67 -10.72 4.49 4.08
N VAL A 68 -9.52 3.93 4.24
CA VAL A 68 -9.24 2.49 4.11
C VAL A 68 -8.74 1.97 5.47
N HIS A 69 -9.28 0.84 5.92
CA HIS A 69 -9.00 0.29 7.26
C HIS A 69 -8.39 -1.11 7.24
N SER A 70 -8.23 -1.71 6.06
CA SER A 70 -7.66 -3.03 5.89
C SER A 70 -7.02 -3.15 4.51
N HIS A 71 -6.25 -4.23 4.32
CA HIS A 71 -5.93 -4.67 2.98
C HIS A 71 -7.16 -5.34 2.32
N VAL A 72 -7.07 -5.55 1.01
CA VAL A 72 -7.95 -6.44 0.25
C VAL A 72 -7.15 -7.63 -0.28
N ASP A 73 -7.82 -8.75 -0.51
CA ASP A 73 -7.18 -9.97 -1.02
C ASP A 73 -6.74 -9.84 -2.48
N GLU A 74 -7.53 -9.12 -3.28
CA GLU A 74 -7.20 -8.85 -4.67
C GLU A 74 -5.94 -7.98 -4.78
N ILE A 75 -5.03 -8.40 -5.66
CA ILE A 75 -3.82 -7.66 -6.00
C ILE A 75 -3.99 -7.18 -7.43
N HIS A 76 -3.93 -5.87 -7.62
CA HIS A 76 -4.08 -5.27 -8.94
C HIS A 76 -2.73 -5.15 -9.65
N MET A 77 -1.64 -5.01 -8.89
CA MET A 77 -0.28 -4.90 -9.40
C MET A 77 0.75 -5.32 -8.37
#